data_AF-A0A2V8NPV5-F1
#
_entry.id   AF-A0A2V8NPV5-F1
#
_cell.length_a   1.000
_cell.length_b   1.000
_cell.length_c   1.000
_cell.angle_alpha   90.00
_cell.angle_beta   90.00
_cell.angle_gamma   90.00
#
_symmetry.space_group_name_H-M   'P 1'
#
loop_
_entity.id
_entity.type
_entity.pdbx_description
1 polymer ?
#
loop_
_entity_poly.entity_id
_entity_poly.type
_entity_poly.pdbx_seq_one_letter_code
_entity_poly.pdbx_strand_id
1 'polypeptide(L)'
;MRVIYATGQPRYLNFAVVDRREDVPAGATLFAICTTSRTMENMDEDLFDAITDEEYYTFRQLVTEAEQLERTQARPQQSTIRLSLKRFFSWLRAGGKEAARFTISGEHRMP
;
A
#
# COMPACT_ATOMS: atom_id res chain seq x y z
N MET A 1 -7.09 -9.63 2.14
CA MET A 1 -6.46 -10.09 3.39
C MET A 1 -5.03 -10.43 3.04
N ARG A 2 -4.07 -10.13 3.92
CA ARG A 2 -2.65 -10.47 3.73
C ARG A 2 -2.08 -11.08 4.99
N VAL A 3 -1.20 -12.04 4.83
CA VAL A 3 -0.62 -12.83 5.92
C VAL A 3 0.89 -12.72 5.82
N ILE A 4 1.52 -12.28 6.91
CA ILE A 4 2.96 -12.17 7.05
C ILE A 4 3.44 -13.37 7.85
N TYR A 5 4.36 -14.12 7.27
CA TYR A 5 5.00 -15.27 7.90
C TYR A 5 6.51 -15.16 7.79
N ALA A 6 7.22 -15.94 8.60
CA ALA A 6 8.65 -16.13 8.44
C ALA A 6 9.00 -17.62 8.40
N THR A 7 10.11 -17.92 7.73
CA THR A 7 10.78 -19.21 7.76
C THR A 7 12.20 -19.04 8.28
N GLY A 8 12.79 -20.09 8.83
CA GLY A 8 14.12 -20.04 9.44
C GLY A 8 14.05 -20.05 10.96
N GLN A 9 15.20 -19.80 11.59
CA GLN A 9 15.34 -19.73 13.04
C GLN A 9 15.43 -18.27 13.48
N PRO A 10 15.11 -17.94 14.75
CA PRO A 10 15.36 -16.61 15.28
C PRO A 10 16.81 -16.17 15.02
N ARG A 11 17.01 -14.91 14.65
CA ARG A 11 18.27 -14.32 14.14
C ARG A 11 18.66 -14.69 12.70
N TYR A 12 17.81 -15.43 11.99
CA TYR A 12 17.90 -15.73 10.56
C TYR A 12 16.51 -15.89 9.92
N LEU A 13 15.57 -15.02 10.29
CA LEU A 13 14.20 -15.04 9.82
C LEU A 13 14.09 -14.49 8.39
N ASN A 14 13.42 -15.26 7.53
CA ASN A 14 13.08 -14.85 6.18
C ASN A 14 11.59 -14.55 6.12
N PHE A 15 11.25 -13.27 6.11
CA PHE A 15 9.86 -12.82 6.07
C PHE A 15 9.29 -12.84 4.65
N ALA A 16 8.02 -13.19 4.53
CA ALA A 16 7.27 -13.16 3.29
C ALA A 16 5.79 -12.86 3.53
N VAL A 17 5.10 -12.45 2.47
CA VAL A 17 3.68 -12.07 2.50
C VAL A 17 2.90 -12.89 1.49
N VAL A 18 1.75 -13.44 1.89
CA VAL A 18 0.80 -14.13 1.02
C VAL A 18 -0.61 -13.56 1.17
N ASP A 19 -1.43 -13.67 0.13
CA ASP A 19 -2.80 -13.14 0.12
C ASP A 19 -3.80 -14.05 0.89
N ARG A 20 -3.42 -15.31 1.14
CA ARG A 20 -4.28 -16.26 1.84
C ARG A 20 -3.49 -17.10 2.83
N ARG A 21 -4.15 -17.48 3.92
CA ARG A 21 -3.56 -18.32 4.97
C ARG A 21 -3.19 -19.72 4.46
N GLU A 22 -3.92 -20.23 3.47
CA GLU A 22 -3.64 -21.55 2.87
C GLU A 22 -2.30 -21.60 2.14
N ASP A 23 -1.80 -20.45 1.68
CA ASP A 23 -0.57 -20.33 0.90
C ASP A 23 0.69 -20.27 1.81
N VAL A 24 0.52 -20.31 3.14
CA VAL A 24 1.62 -20.33 4.10
C VAL A 24 2.27 -21.73 4.11
N PRO A 25 3.60 -21.84 3.90
CA PRO A 25 4.27 -23.13 3.87
C PRO A 25 4.26 -23.81 5.24
N ALA A 26 4.24 -25.15 5.24
CA ALA A 26 4.32 -25.93 6.47
C ALA A 26 5.62 -25.63 7.22
N GLY A 27 5.53 -25.41 8.54
CA GLY A 27 6.67 -25.07 9.39
C GLY A 27 7.05 -23.58 9.40
N ALA A 28 6.32 -22.72 8.68
CA ALA A 28 6.46 -21.28 8.84
C ALA A 28 5.78 -20.76 10.11
N THR A 29 6.37 -19.73 10.71
CA THR A 29 5.81 -19.01 11.84
C THR A 29 4.96 -17.85 11.32
N LEU A 30 3.72 -17.76 11.77
CA LEU A 30 2.81 -16.66 11.46
C LEU A 30 3.09 -15.48 12.38
N PHE A 31 3.44 -14.33 11.80
CA PHE A 31 3.76 -13.11 12.53
C PHE A 31 2.63 -12.08 12.51
N ALA A 32 1.91 -11.95 11.39
CA ALA A 32 0.78 -11.04 11.34
C ALA A 32 -0.27 -11.42 10.31
N ILE A 33 -1.51 -10.99 10.55
CA ILE A 33 -2.62 -11.05 9.61
C ILE A 33 -3.19 -9.64 9.46
N CYS A 34 -3.03 -9.07 8.28
CA CYS A 34 -3.58 -7.77 7.91
C CYS A 34 -4.91 -7.97 7.17
N THR A 35 -5.97 -7.36 7.69
CA THR A 35 -7.27 -7.25 7.01
C THR A 35 -7.54 -5.80 6.66
N THR A 36 -8.64 -5.57 5.94
CA THR A 36 -9.09 -4.22 5.58
C THR A 36 -9.40 -3.33 6.79
N SER A 37 -9.73 -3.93 7.94
CA SER A 37 -10.16 -3.21 9.14
C SER A 37 -9.17 -3.26 10.29
N ARG A 38 -8.28 -4.25 10.34
CA ARG A 38 -7.34 -4.42 11.45
C ARG A 38 -6.13 -5.26 11.07
N THR A 39 -5.08 -5.10 11.85
CA THR A 39 -3.90 -5.98 11.85
C THR A 39 -3.86 -6.74 13.16
N MET A 40 -3.64 -8.05 13.08
CA MET A 40 -3.43 -8.91 14.24
C MET A 40 -1.99 -9.40 14.20
N GLU A 41 -1.19 -9.02 15.18
CA GLU A 41 0.21 -9.43 15.31
C GLU A 41 0.32 -10.60 16.30
N ASN A 42 1.16 -11.57 15.97
CA ASN A 42 1.47 -12.73 16.79
C ASN A 42 2.97 -12.71 17.07
N MET A 43 3.35 -11.87 18.01
CA MET A 43 4.72 -11.73 18.50
C MET A 43 4.67 -11.84 20.01
N ASP A 44 5.07 -13.01 20.52
CA ASP A 44 5.19 -13.25 21.95
C ASP A 44 6.53 -12.71 22.48
N GLU A 45 6.67 -12.68 23.81
CA GLU A 45 7.84 -12.14 24.50
C GLU A 45 9.12 -12.92 24.14
N ASP A 46 9.01 -14.25 24.05
CA ASP A 46 10.13 -15.12 23.68
C ASP A 46 10.63 -14.85 22.25
N LEU A 47 9.72 -14.65 21.29
CA LEU A 47 10.06 -14.33 19.91
C LEU A 47 10.64 -12.92 19.80
N PHE A 48 10.10 -11.97 20.57
CA PHE A 48 10.63 -10.60 20.59
C PHE A 48 12.08 -10.55 21.10
N ASP A 49 12.39 -11.31 22.15
CA ASP A 49 13.76 -11.40 22.69
C ASP A 49 14.73 -12.15 21.77
N ALA A 50 14.19 -13.02 20.90
CA ALA A 50 14.97 -13.85 20.01
C ALA A 50 15.30 -13.19 18.65
N ILE A 51 14.50 -12.22 18.20
CA ILE A 51 14.74 -11.48 16.95
C ILE A 51 15.76 -10.36 17.13
N THR A 52 16.45 -10.02 16.05
CA THR A 52 17.33 -8.86 16.00
C THR A 52 16.53 -7.59 15.68
N ASP A 53 17.09 -6.42 16.01
CA ASP A 53 16.50 -5.12 15.65
C ASP A 53 16.24 -5.02 14.15
N GLU A 54 17.15 -5.53 13.31
CA GLU A 54 17.03 -5.53 11.85
C GLU A 54 15.82 -6.36 11.38
N GLU A 55 15.64 -7.55 11.95
CA GLU A 55 14.48 -8.41 11.66
C GLU A 55 13.18 -7.75 12.12
N TYR A 56 13.19 -7.13 13.29
CA TYR A 56 12.05 -6.39 13.79
C TYR A 56 11.66 -5.24 12.85
N TYR A 57 12.61 -4.40 12.42
CA TYR A 57 12.32 -3.31 11.50
C TYR A 57 11.85 -3.81 10.12
N THR A 58 12.41 -4.90 9.64
CA THR A 58 11.97 -5.57 8.40
C THR A 58 10.51 -6.01 8.52
N PHE A 59 10.16 -6.67 9.63
CA PHE A 59 8.78 -7.05 9.92
C PHE A 59 7.83 -5.84 9.96
N ARG A 60 8.21 -4.76 10.67
CA ARG A 60 7.38 -3.54 10.76
C ARG A 60 7.14 -2.88 9.40
N GLN A 61 8.13 -2.89 8.51
CA GLN A 61 7.98 -2.40 7.14
C GLN A 61 6.95 -3.22 6.36
N LEU A 62 7.03 -4.55 6.45
CA LEU A 62 6.08 -5.45 5.79
C LEU A 62 4.65 -5.30 6.31
N VAL A 63 4.48 -5.11 7.63
CA VAL A 63 3.16 -4.81 8.21
C VAL A 63 2.58 -3.54 7.59
N THR A 64 3.40 -2.48 7.51
CA THR A 64 2.98 -1.18 6.96
C THR A 64 2.59 -1.31 5.48
N GLU A 65 3.37 -2.03 4.69
CA GLU A 65 3.07 -2.28 3.28
C GLU A 65 1.79 -3.10 3.09
N ALA A 66 1.65 -4.21 3.84
CA ALA A 66 0.47 -5.06 3.79
C ALA A 66 -0.81 -4.29 4.18
N GLU A 67 -0.75 -3.42 5.19
CA GLU A 67 -1.86 -2.55 5.57
C GLU A 67 -2.25 -1.57 4.46
N GLN A 68 -1.26 -0.93 3.83
CA GLN A 68 -1.53 0.01 2.74
C GLN A 68 -2.20 -0.68 1.56
N LEU A 69 -1.75 -1.87 1.21
CA LEU A 69 -2.33 -2.67 0.13
C LEU A 69 -3.78 -3.09 0.43
N GLU A 70 -4.06 -3.54 1.66
CA GLU A 70 -5.43 -3.90 2.09
C GLU A 70 -6.36 -2.68 2.11
N ARG A 71 -5.90 -1.53 2.63
CA ARG A 71 -6.70 -0.29 2.65
C ARG A 71 -6.99 0.25 1.25
N THR A 72 -6.03 0.10 0.33
CA THR A 72 -6.20 0.54 -1.06
C THR A 72 -7.18 -0.38 -1.81
N GLN A 73 -7.14 -1.69 -1.56
CA GLN A 73 -8.11 -2.64 -2.11
C GLN A 73 -9.53 -2.47 -1.52
N ALA A 74 -9.64 -2.08 -0.24
CA ALA A 74 -10.92 -1.86 0.42
C ALA A 74 -11.65 -0.58 -0.01
N ARG A 75 -10.94 0.38 -0.64
CA ARG A 75 -11.60 1.54 -1.23
C ARG A 75 -12.39 1.07 -2.45
N PRO A 76 -13.74 1.15 -2.44
CA PRO A 76 -14.48 0.97 -3.67
C PRO A 76 -13.93 2.00 -4.66
N GLN A 77 -13.62 1.52 -5.86
CA GLN A 77 -13.18 2.32 -7.00
C GLN A 77 -14.31 3.29 -7.42
N GLN A 78 -14.66 4.26 -6.57
CA GLN A 78 -15.36 5.46 -6.97
C GLN A 78 -14.33 6.41 -7.55
N SER A 79 -13.98 6.14 -8.80
CA SER A 79 -13.82 7.17 -9.84
C SER A 79 -13.28 6.48 -11.08
N THR A 80 -14.21 6.06 -11.94
CA THR A 80 -14.02 6.02 -13.39
C THR A 80 -13.61 7.41 -13.86
N ILE A 81 -12.37 7.82 -13.63
CA ILE A 81 -11.73 8.79 -14.51
C ILE A 81 -11.25 7.95 -15.68
N ARG A 82 -12.17 7.72 -16.64
CA ARG A 82 -11.78 7.45 -18.02
C ARG A 82 -11.00 8.68 -18.48
N LEU A 83 -9.71 8.74 -18.17
CA LEU A 83 -8.77 9.65 -18.78
C LEU A 83 -8.75 9.28 -20.26
N SER A 84 -9.60 9.99 -21.00
CA SER A 84 -9.73 9.93 -22.44
C SER A 84 -8.40 10.39 -23.04
N LEU A 85 -7.49 9.43 -23.23
CA LEU A 85 -6.24 9.61 -24.00
C LEU A 85 -6.53 10.20 -25.39
N LYS A 86 -7.75 10.07 -25.91
CA LYS A 86 -8.20 10.74 -27.14
C LYS A 86 -8.13 12.27 -27.08
N ARG A 87 -8.35 12.91 -25.91
CA ARG A 87 -8.23 14.38 -25.78
C ARG A 87 -6.78 14.85 -25.69
N PHE A 88 -5.91 14.06 -25.05
CA PHE A 88 -4.50 14.41 -24.90
C PHE A 88 -3.72 14.29 -26.23
N PHE A 89 -4.00 13.24 -27.02
CA PHE A 89 -3.39 13.08 -28.36
C PHE A 89 -3.98 14.03 -29.42
N SER A 90 -5.20 14.53 -29.24
CA SER A 90 -5.76 15.58 -30.11
C SER A 90 -5.06 16.93 -29.91
N TRP A 91 -4.61 17.24 -28.69
CA TRP A 91 -3.92 18.50 -28.38
C TRP A 91 -2.47 18.51 -28.88
N LEU A 92 -1.75 17.38 -28.78
CA LEU A 92 -0.39 17.27 -29.31
C LEU A 92 -0.31 17.23 -30.85
N ARG A 93 -1.40 16.83 -31.53
CA ARG A 93 -1.47 16.80 -33.00
C ARG A 93 -1.91 18.14 -33.61
N ALA A 94 -2.57 19.00 -32.84
CA ALA A 94 -2.90 20.37 -33.24
C ALA A 94 -1.75 21.31 -32.86
N GLY A 95 -0.63 21.13 -33.55
CA GLY A 95 0.51 22.04 -33.44
C GLY A 95 0.09 23.47 -33.78
N GLY A 96 0.38 24.37 -32.85
CA GLY A 96 0.70 25.75 -33.15
C GLY A 96 -0.45 26.74 -33.13
N LYS A 97 -0.25 27.75 -32.27
CA LYS A 97 -0.90 29.07 -32.22
C LYS A 97 -2.22 29.07 -31.44
N GLU A 98 -2.18 29.52 -30.19
CA GLU A 98 -2.48 30.91 -29.84
C GLU A 98 -2.40 31.11 -28.32
N ALA A 99 -1.92 32.30 -27.94
CA ALA A 99 -1.66 32.71 -26.57
C ALA A 99 -2.98 32.89 -25.79
N ALA A 100 -3.11 32.23 -24.64
CA ALA A 100 -4.16 32.57 -23.67
C ALA A 100 -3.50 33.19 -22.43
N ARG A 101 -3.60 34.53 -22.37
CA ARG A 101 -3.41 35.35 -21.16
C ARG A 101 -4.21 34.75 -20.01
N PHE A 102 -3.55 34.43 -18.90
CA PHE A 102 -4.23 34.23 -17.63
C PHE A 102 -4.57 35.61 -17.05
N THR A 103 -5.81 36.07 -17.24
CA THR A 103 -6.42 37.13 -16.43
C THR A 103 -7.10 36.50 -15.23
N ILE A 104 -6.51 36.67 -14.04
CA ILE A 104 -7.18 36.44 -12.76
C ILE A 104 -7.98 37.72 -12.48
N SER A 105 -9.30 37.68 -12.72
CA SER A 105 -10.22 38.73 -12.29
C SER A 105 -11.02 38.20 -11.11
N GLY A 106 -10.90 38.86 -9.95
CA GLY A 106 -11.60 38.50 -8.72
C GLY A 106 -13.09 38.86 -8.76
N GLU A 107 -13.85 38.22 -7.89
CA GLU A 107 -15.15 38.72 -7.45
C GLU A 107 -15.22 38.72 -5.92
N HIS A 108 -15.34 39.94 -5.40
CA HIS A 108 -15.64 40.32 -4.04
C HIS A 108 -17.17 40.49 -3.97
N ARG A 109 -17.86 39.91 -2.97
CA ARG A 109 -19.20 40.41 -2.60
C ARG A 109 -19.56 40.10 -1.14
N MET A 110 -19.55 41.16 -0.34
CA MET A 110 -20.28 41.27 0.93
C MET A 110 -21.71 41.76 0.66
N PRO A 111 -22.60 41.63 1.65
CA PRO A 111 -23.19 42.84 2.25
C PRO A 111 -22.67 43.12 3.67
#